data_AF-A0A662D8P4-F1
#
_entry.id   AF-A0A662D8P4-F1
#
_cell.length_a   1.000
_cell.length_b   1.000
_cell.length_c   1.000
_cell.angle_alpha   90.00
_cell.angle_beta   90.00
_cell.angle_gamma   90.00
#
_symmetry.space_group_name_H-M   'P 1'
#
loop_
_entity.id
_entity.type
_entity.pdbx_description
1 polymer ?
#
loop_
_entity_poly.entity_id
_entity_poly.type
_entity_poly.pdbx_seq_one_letter_code
_entity_poly.pdbx_strand_id
1 'polypeptide(L)'
;GTGDQILAKEGDYAHIRMPSSEIRLIHLDCRATIGQVSNLDHQNIDIGKAGRKRWLGRRPHVRGTAMNPIDHPHGGGEGKAKGGRHPVSPTGIPTKGYRTRRNKRTQKFIVRRRSK
;
A
#
# COMPACT_ATOMS: atom_id res chain seq x y z
N GLY A 1 -7.51 -13.93 3.88
CA GLY A 1 -6.52 -14.81 3.26
C GLY A 1 -6.06 -14.23 1.94
N THR A 2 -4.76 -14.23 1.69
CA THR A 2 -4.16 -13.80 0.41
C THR A 2 -3.73 -15.02 -0.40
N GLY A 3 -3.76 -14.92 -1.73
CA GLY A 3 -3.30 -15.97 -2.63
C GLY A 3 -3.02 -15.40 -4.01
N ASP A 4 -2.20 -16.13 -4.77
CA ASP A 4 -1.79 -15.77 -6.12
C ASP A 4 -2.33 -16.79 -7.13
N GLN A 5 -2.50 -16.36 -8.38
CA GLN A 5 -3.00 -17.24 -9.44
C GLN A 5 -2.00 -17.31 -10.60
N ILE A 6 -1.64 -18.51 -11.02
CA ILE A 6 -0.84 -18.75 -12.23
C ILE A 6 -1.78 -18.60 -13.44
N LEU A 7 -1.40 -17.74 -14.40
CA LEU A 7 -2.14 -17.50 -15.63
C LEU A 7 -1.55 -18.27 -16.82
N ALA A 8 -0.23 -18.20 -16.97
CA ALA A 8 0.50 -18.84 -18.07
C ALA A 8 1.94 -19.13 -17.64
N LYS A 9 2.59 -20.06 -18.35
CA LYS A 9 4.02 -20.35 -18.22
C LYS A 9 4.66 -20.17 -19.59
N GLU A 10 5.69 -19.36 -19.68
CA GLU A 10 6.37 -19.00 -20.93
C GLU A 10 7.89 -18.89 -20.71
N GLY A 11 8.65 -19.71 -21.43
CA GLY A 11 10.10 -19.81 -21.25
C GLY A 11 10.47 -20.11 -19.79
N ASP A 12 11.43 -19.36 -19.24
CA ASP A 12 11.89 -19.52 -17.86
C ASP A 12 10.98 -18.85 -16.81
N TYR A 13 9.86 -18.24 -17.23
CA TYR A 13 9.00 -17.44 -16.36
C TYR A 13 7.53 -17.90 -16.39
N ALA A 14 6.82 -17.61 -15.31
CA ALA A 14 5.39 -17.75 -15.18
C ALA A 14 4.72 -16.38 -15.01
N HIS A 15 3.59 -16.19 -15.69
CA HIS A 15 2.69 -15.06 -15.47
C HIS A 15 1.83 -15.34 -14.25
N ILE A 16 2.04 -14.54 -13.20
CA ILE A 16 1.30 -14.66 -11.94
C ILE A 16 0.49 -13.40 -11.71
N ARG A 17 -0.79 -13.58 -11.41
CA ARG A 17 -1.69 -12.55 -10.89
C ARG A 17 -1.51 -12.49 -9.37
N MET A 18 -0.91 -11.39 -8.92
CA MET A 18 -0.67 -11.07 -7.51
C MET A 18 -1.99 -10.71 -6.80
N PRO A 19 -2.03 -10.65 -5.45
CA PRO A 19 -3.25 -10.30 -4.71
C PRO A 19 -3.63 -8.82 -4.90
N SER A 20 -2.67 -8.02 -5.40
CA SER A 20 -2.87 -6.63 -5.81
C SER A 20 -3.46 -6.48 -7.21
N SER A 21 -3.80 -7.58 -7.89
CA SER A 21 -4.24 -7.62 -9.30
C SER A 21 -3.17 -7.22 -10.32
N GLU A 22 -1.91 -7.02 -9.88
CA GLU A 22 -0.73 -6.88 -10.74
C GLU A 22 -0.43 -8.22 -11.43
N ILE A 23 -0.12 -8.19 -12.74
CA ILE A 23 0.38 -9.36 -13.46
C ILE A 23 1.89 -9.23 -13.58
N ARG A 24 2.59 -10.23 -13.04
CA ARG A 24 4.04 -10.22 -12.89
C ARG A 24 4.65 -11.52 -13.38
N LEU A 25 5.83 -11.42 -13.99
CA LEU A 25 6.69 -12.55 -14.35
C LEU A 25 7.51 -12.98 -13.14
N ILE A 26 7.45 -14.27 -12.82
CA ILE A 26 8.19 -14.92 -11.73
C ILE A 26 8.92 -16.13 -12.31
N HIS A 27 10.16 -16.37 -11.90
CA HIS A 27 10.95 -17.49 -12.43
C HIS A 27 10.33 -18.84 -12.07
N LEU A 28 10.40 -19.83 -12.97
CA LEU A 28 9.79 -21.14 -12.74
C LEU A 28 10.39 -21.90 -11.55
N ASP A 29 11.67 -21.67 -11.24
CA ASP A 29 12.34 -22.27 -10.08
C ASP A 29 11.87 -21.70 -8.72
N CYS A 30 11.07 -20.63 -8.71
CA CYS A 30 10.52 -20.09 -7.48
C CYS A 30 9.53 -21.09 -6.84
N ARG A 31 9.69 -21.32 -5.54
CA ARG A 31 8.80 -22.19 -4.78
C ARG A 31 7.48 -21.50 -4.46
N ALA A 32 6.40 -22.24 -4.52
CA ALA A 32 5.07 -21.82 -4.08
C ALA A 32 4.36 -22.98 -3.37
N THR A 33 3.46 -22.64 -2.46
CA THR A 33 2.59 -23.61 -1.77
C THR A 33 1.19 -23.52 -2.35
N ILE A 34 0.57 -24.67 -2.59
CA ILE A 34 -0.80 -24.74 -3.11
C ILE A 34 -1.77 -24.30 -2.01
N GLY A 35 -2.71 -23.42 -2.37
CA GLY A 35 -3.77 -22.95 -1.50
C GLY A 35 -3.69 -21.46 -1.17
N GLN A 36 -4.64 -21.00 -0.38
CA GLN A 36 -4.73 -19.62 0.08
C GLN A 36 -4.26 -19.53 1.53
N VAL A 37 -3.68 -18.38 1.91
CA VAL A 37 -3.36 -18.11 3.32
C VAL A 37 -4.64 -18.17 4.15
N SER A 38 -4.58 -18.87 5.28
CA SER A 38 -5.69 -19.06 6.21
C SER A 38 -6.15 -17.75 6.87
N ASN A 39 -7.21 -17.80 7.68
CA ASN A 39 -7.82 -16.65 8.35
C ASN A 39 -8.39 -15.60 7.35
N LEU A 40 -9.47 -15.98 6.66
CA LEU A 40 -10.20 -15.10 5.73
C LEU A 40 -10.91 -13.96 6.43
N ASP A 41 -11.47 -14.23 7.61
CA ASP A 41 -12.23 -13.27 8.41
C ASP A 41 -11.38 -12.21 9.11
N HIS A 42 -10.05 -12.27 9.01
CA HIS A 42 -9.16 -11.27 9.60
C HIS A 42 -9.52 -9.84 9.18
N GLN A 43 -10.01 -9.65 7.95
CA GLN A 43 -10.41 -8.34 7.44
C GLN A 43 -11.72 -7.81 8.06
N ASN A 44 -12.55 -8.69 8.62
CA ASN A 44 -13.84 -8.37 9.23
C ASN A 44 -13.72 -8.00 10.72
N ILE A 45 -12.51 -8.08 11.30
CA ILE A 45 -12.28 -7.79 12.71
C ILE A 45 -12.42 -6.30 12.98
N ASP A 46 -13.36 -5.92 13.85
CA ASP A 46 -13.40 -4.59 14.45
C ASP A 46 -12.48 -4.52 15.68
N ILE A 47 -11.68 -3.46 15.74
CA ILE A 47 -10.76 -3.19 16.84
C ILE A 47 -11.52 -2.62 18.05
N GLY A 48 -12.65 -1.93 17.84
CA GLY A 48 -13.57 -1.41 18.85
C GLY A 48 -13.04 -0.23 19.68
N LYS A 49 -11.90 -0.38 20.36
CA LYS A 49 -11.34 0.64 21.28
C LYS A 49 -9.91 1.06 20.95
N ALA A 50 -9.56 2.30 21.34
CA ALA A 50 -8.21 2.84 21.17
C ALA A 50 -7.13 1.97 21.87
N GLY A 51 -7.43 1.42 23.05
CA GLY A 51 -6.51 0.55 23.79
C GLY A 51 -6.10 -0.70 23.01
N ARG A 52 -7.00 -1.29 22.22
CA ARG A 52 -6.68 -2.48 21.41
C ARG A 52 -5.72 -2.14 20.26
N LYS A 53 -5.80 -0.93 19.69
CA LYS A 53 -4.77 -0.44 18.74
C LYS A 53 -3.40 -0.30 19.40
N ARG A 54 -3.35 0.12 20.67
CA ARG A 54 -2.10 0.24 21.43
C ARG A 54 -1.45 -1.12 21.69
N TRP A 55 -2.24 -2.16 21.98
CA TRP A 55 -1.75 -3.53 22.13
C TRP A 55 -1.12 -4.07 20.84
N LEU A 56 -1.61 -3.63 19.67
CA LEU A 56 -1.00 -3.92 18.36
C LEU A 56 0.26 -3.08 18.08
N GLY A 57 0.79 -2.35 19.06
CA GLY A 57 1.99 -1.49 18.90
C GLY A 57 1.75 -0.20 18.11
N ARG A 58 0.50 0.13 17.75
CA ARG A 58 0.18 1.32 16.94
C ARG A 58 -0.07 2.53 17.84
N ARG A 59 0.82 3.52 17.77
CA ARG A 59 0.65 4.82 18.46
C ARG A 59 -0.39 5.70 17.76
N PRO A 60 -1.02 6.67 18.46
CA PRO A 60 -1.90 7.65 17.84
C PRO A 60 -1.19 8.42 16.72
N HIS A 61 -1.85 8.58 15.57
CA HIS A 61 -1.33 9.35 14.45
C HIS A 61 -2.02 10.71 14.40
N VAL A 62 -1.26 11.80 14.43
CA VAL A 62 -1.77 13.17 14.37
C VAL A 62 -1.94 13.59 12.91
N ARG A 63 -3.01 14.32 12.59
CA ARG A 63 -3.27 14.82 11.22
C ARG A 63 -2.40 16.06 10.96
N GLY A 64 -1.87 16.20 9.75
CA GLY A 64 -1.08 17.39 9.37
C GLY A 64 -1.84 18.71 9.47
N THR A 65 -3.16 18.70 9.30
CA THR A 65 -4.03 19.89 9.49
C THR A 65 -4.16 20.34 10.93
N ALA A 66 -3.73 19.53 11.90
CA ALA A 66 -3.76 19.85 13.32
C ALA A 66 -2.39 20.33 13.84
N MET A 67 -1.42 20.49 12.93
CA MET A 67 -0.05 20.89 13.26
C MET A 67 0.20 22.35 12.87
N ASN A 68 1.38 22.87 13.21
CA ASN A 68 1.81 24.21 12.80
C ASN A 68 2.49 24.19 11.42
N PRO A 69 2.63 25.34 10.73
CA PRO A 69 3.29 25.42 9.42
C PRO A 69 4.72 24.85 9.40
N ILE A 70 5.42 24.87 10.54
CA ILE A 70 6.78 24.32 10.69
C ILE A 70 6.81 22.78 10.66
N ASP A 71 5.76 22.13 11.15
CA ASP A 71 5.71 20.68 11.32
C ASP A 71 5.18 19.96 10.08
N HIS A 72 4.21 20.59 9.41
CA HIS A 72 3.55 19.99 8.26
C HIS A 72 3.13 21.05 7.24
N PRO A 73 3.25 20.77 5.93
CA PRO A 73 2.71 21.63 4.88
C PRO A 73 1.21 21.94 4.96
N HIS A 74 0.44 21.25 5.80
CA HIS A 74 -1.00 21.49 5.97
C HIS A 74 -1.29 22.24 7.27
N GLY A 75 -0.25 22.54 8.05
CA GLY A 75 -0.39 23.16 9.34
C GLY A 75 -0.65 24.66 9.24
N GLY A 76 -1.21 25.20 10.32
CA GLY A 76 -1.61 26.60 10.44
C GLY A 76 -2.91 26.97 9.73
N GLY A 77 -3.11 28.28 9.56
CA GLY A 77 -4.39 28.88 9.18
C GLY A 77 -5.28 29.16 10.40
N GLU A 78 -6.18 30.13 10.27
CA GLU A 78 -7.18 30.42 11.30
C GLU A 78 -8.26 29.34 11.33
N GLY A 79 -8.57 28.82 12.52
CA GLY A 79 -9.53 27.73 12.68
C GLY A 79 -9.10 26.42 12.00
N LYS A 80 -10.06 25.65 11.50
CA LYS A 80 -9.79 24.37 10.82
C LYS A 80 -9.58 24.59 9.32
N ALA A 81 -8.33 24.74 8.90
CA ALA A 81 -7.95 24.88 7.50
C ALA A 81 -7.37 23.58 6.89
N LYS A 82 -7.40 23.50 5.56
CA LYS A 82 -6.81 22.38 4.78
C LYS A 82 -5.43 22.73 4.17
N GLY A 83 -4.86 23.89 4.54
CA GLY A 83 -3.57 24.37 4.04
C GLY A 83 -3.55 24.85 2.57
N GLY A 84 -4.70 24.90 1.89
CA GLY A 84 -4.88 25.51 0.56
C GLY A 84 -4.11 24.86 -0.60
N ARG A 85 -3.50 23.69 -0.40
CA ARG A 85 -2.60 23.04 -1.36
C ARG A 85 -3.01 21.61 -1.68
N HIS A 86 -2.42 21.04 -2.74
CA HIS A 86 -2.57 19.62 -3.02
C HIS A 86 -2.14 18.79 -1.79
N PRO A 87 -2.88 17.73 -1.41
CA PRO A 87 -2.50 16.92 -0.27
C PRO A 87 -1.08 16.36 -0.39
N VAL A 88 -0.26 16.64 0.60
CA VAL A 88 1.13 16.21 0.70
C VAL A 88 1.40 15.50 2.03
N SER A 89 2.52 14.77 2.06
CA SER A 89 3.13 14.20 3.26
C SER A 89 3.85 15.28 4.08
N PRO A 90 4.32 14.97 5.30
CA PRO A 90 5.09 15.92 6.10
C PRO A 90 6.33 16.47 5.38
N THR A 91 6.92 15.67 4.49
CA THR A 91 8.09 16.05 3.67
C THR A 91 7.72 16.70 2.32
N GLY A 92 6.44 17.01 2.08
CA GLY A 92 6.00 17.71 0.88
C GLY A 92 5.75 16.82 -0.35
N ILE A 93 5.94 15.49 -0.25
CA ILE A 93 5.63 14.57 -1.36
C ILE A 93 4.11 14.46 -1.53
N PRO A 94 3.53 14.64 -2.73
CA PRO A 94 2.10 14.53 -2.95
C PRO A 94 1.55 13.14 -2.62
N THR A 95 0.41 13.06 -1.92
CA THR A 95 -0.15 11.79 -1.41
C THR A 95 -1.29 11.23 -2.27
N LYS A 96 -1.89 12.05 -3.14
CA LYS A 96 -2.91 11.62 -4.11
C LYS A 96 -2.30 11.46 -5.49
N GLY A 97 -2.47 10.28 -6.10
CA GLY A 97 -2.11 10.00 -7.50
C GLY A 97 -0.61 9.89 -7.82
N TYR A 98 0.28 10.42 -6.97
CA TYR A 98 1.71 10.44 -7.23
C TYR A 98 2.34 9.04 -7.22
N ARG A 99 3.04 8.69 -8.30
CA ARG A 99 3.75 7.41 -8.42
C ARG A 99 5.13 7.52 -7.77
N THR A 100 5.35 6.76 -6.70
CA THR A 100 6.62 6.77 -5.95
C THR A 100 7.67 5.81 -6.49
N ARG A 101 7.27 4.71 -7.14
CA ARG A 101 8.20 3.70 -7.65
C ARG A 101 8.89 4.14 -8.94
N ARG A 102 10.23 4.11 -8.96
CA ARG A 102 11.06 4.51 -10.12
C ARG A 102 12.05 3.45 -10.64
N ASN A 103 12.25 2.34 -9.91
CA ASN A 103 13.26 1.34 -10.26
C ASN A 103 12.96 0.64 -11.60
N LYS A 104 13.79 0.88 -12.63
CA LYS A 104 13.66 0.29 -13.97
C LYS A 104 14.02 -1.21 -14.02
N ARG A 105 14.96 -1.67 -13.20
CA ARG A 105 15.46 -3.07 -13.21
C ARG A 105 14.36 -4.09 -12.96
N THR A 106 13.38 -3.75 -12.12
CA THR A 106 12.25 -4.63 -11.78
C THR A 106 10.99 -4.34 -12.57
N GLN A 107 10.96 -3.28 -13.38
CA GLN A 107 9.78 -2.95 -14.19
C GLN A 107 9.60 -3.90 -15.37
N LYS A 108 10.70 -4.44 -15.92
CA LYS A 108 10.66 -5.41 -17.02
C LYS A 108 9.87 -6.69 -16.71
N PHE A 109 9.77 -7.05 -15.43
CA PHE A 109 9.02 -8.24 -14.99
C PHE A 109 7.53 -7.96 -14.76
N ILE A 110 7.03 -6.76 -15.04
CA ILE A 110 5.63 -6.41 -14.81
C ILE A 110 4.94 -6.25 -16.14
N VAL A 111 4.03 -7.16 -16.42
CA VAL A 111 3.24 -7.19 -17.65
C VAL A 111 2.10 -6.18 -17.54
N ARG A 112 1.39 -6.19 -16.40
CA ARG A 112 0.28 -5.26 -16.15
C ARG A 112 0.34 -4.75 -14.72
N ARG A 113 0.31 -3.43 -14.53
CA ARG A 113 0.23 -2.83 -13.20
C ARG A 113 -1.12 -3.13 -12.54
N ARG A 114 -1.13 -3.07 -11.20
CA ARG A 114 -2.35 -3.20 -10.40
C ARG A 114 -3.48 -2.34 -10.95
N SER A 115 -4.64 -2.96 -11.17
CA SER A 115 -5.93 -2.29 -11.30
C SER A 115 -6.63 -2.33 -9.94
N LYS A 116 -7.41 -1.29 -9.63
CA LYS A 116 -8.26 -1.29 -8.44
C LYS A 116 -9.52 -2.10 -8.72
#